data_AF-A0A2G5TQI6-F1
#
_entry.id   AF-A0A2G5TQI6-F1
#
_cell.length_a   1.000
_cell.length_b   1.000
_cell.length_c   1.000
_cell.angle_alpha   90.00
_cell.angle_beta   90.00
_cell.angle_gamma   90.00
#
_symmetry.space_group_name_H-M   'P 1'
#
loop_
_entity.id
_entity.type
_entity.pdbx_description
1 polymer ?
#
loop_
_entity_poly.entity_id
_entity_poly.type
_entity_poly.pdbx_seq_one_letter_code
_entity_poly.pdbx_strand_id
1 'polypeptide(L)'
;MNEGVVKEEVIEETCNFTFKNGEYVEVKQEEIDYKPENLLEQDIKTEMDYFEDSDELCEDVELKPKESDSEFEKVSTEFTTLQCKICQKRMPRSLLKMIKSEDDMIVLTVIFEVEVINEMDMTYVCLSHIQAIIDDKEGRMKFKRTSLEENLRPFIAKNKSLIRGRTLQSGFCKICHKLKNRSETYTISSKNIRIVLMTGCILRGTHSIDQAKSYITNSSMLTCYSHRKESIDMIFEYLGISNIQEFLLCPRLSMGGLVKIAKNFDSKFTVDQFIRAFKTLFWRKPKVVPCNL
;
A
#
# COMPACT_ATOMS: atom_id res chain seq x y z
N MET A 1 51.55 58.80 -22.51
CA MET A 1 51.67 58.37 -21.11
C MET A 1 50.25 58.10 -20.64
N ASN A 2 49.82 56.84 -20.64
CA ASN A 2 48.53 56.42 -20.12
C ASN A 2 48.84 55.45 -18.97
N GLU A 3 48.69 55.94 -17.74
CA GLU A 3 48.83 55.14 -16.52
C GLU A 3 47.62 54.21 -16.38
N GLY A 4 47.89 52.90 -16.37
CA GLY A 4 46.90 51.87 -16.08
C GLY A 4 46.66 51.78 -14.58
N VAL A 5 45.42 52.01 -14.15
CA VAL A 5 44.96 51.78 -12.79
C VAL A 5 44.59 50.30 -12.66
N VAL A 6 45.46 49.52 -12.00
CA VAL A 6 45.14 48.16 -11.55
C VAL A 6 44.37 48.28 -10.24
N LYS A 7 43.10 47.84 -10.22
CA LYS A 7 42.34 47.63 -8.99
C LYS A 7 42.62 46.22 -8.50
N GLU A 8 43.33 46.10 -7.39
CA GLU A 8 43.40 44.86 -6.61
C GLU A 8 42.09 44.69 -5.84
N GLU A 9 41.36 43.63 -6.17
CA GLU A 9 40.17 43.19 -5.46
C GLU A 9 40.62 42.26 -4.34
N VAL A 10 40.62 42.77 -3.10
CA VAL A 10 40.96 42.00 -1.89
C VAL A 10 39.78 41.09 -1.58
N ILE A 11 39.95 39.79 -1.81
CA ILE A 11 38.98 38.76 -1.44
C ILE A 11 39.19 38.47 0.06
N GLU A 12 38.27 38.94 0.92
CA GLU A 12 38.24 38.54 2.33
C GLU A 12 37.81 37.07 2.44
N GLU A 13 38.77 36.21 2.74
CA GLU A 13 38.54 34.79 2.99
C GLU A 13 37.88 34.60 4.36
N THR A 14 36.65 34.11 4.39
CA THR A 14 35.93 33.83 5.64
C THR A 14 36.50 32.57 6.31
N CYS A 15 37.41 32.74 7.27
CA CYS A 15 37.89 31.65 8.13
C CYS A 15 36.84 31.29 9.21
N ASN A 16 36.31 30.06 9.16
CA ASN A 16 35.39 29.53 10.16
C ASN A 16 36.16 29.00 11.39
N PHE A 17 36.29 29.81 12.45
CA PHE A 17 36.79 29.36 13.74
C PHE A 17 35.65 28.82 14.62
N THR A 18 35.77 27.59 15.12
CA THR A 18 34.87 27.06 16.16
C THR A 18 35.56 27.09 17.52
N PHE A 19 34.97 27.82 18.46
CA PHE A 19 35.49 28.00 19.82
C PHE A 19 35.08 26.82 20.71
N LYS A 20 36.04 26.03 21.20
CA LYS A 20 35.83 25.07 22.29
C LYS A 20 37.00 25.16 23.28
N ASN A 21 36.67 25.45 24.54
CA ASN A 21 37.54 25.34 25.72
C ASN A 21 38.86 26.14 25.72
N GLY A 22 38.82 27.43 25.38
CA GLY A 22 39.79 28.41 25.89
C GLY A 22 41.24 28.30 25.41
N GLU A 23 41.52 27.47 24.41
CA GLU A 23 42.86 27.33 23.82
C GLU A 23 42.74 27.32 22.28
N TYR A 24 43.54 28.14 21.60
CA TYR A 24 43.55 28.23 20.14
C TYR A 24 44.21 26.98 19.57
N VAL A 25 43.43 26.08 18.96
CA VAL A 25 43.95 24.95 18.19
C VAL A 25 43.84 25.29 16.71
N GLU A 26 45.00 25.47 16.07
CA GLU A 26 45.14 25.69 14.64
C GLU A 26 44.85 24.37 13.91
N VAL A 27 43.66 24.26 13.29
CA VAL A 27 43.30 23.08 12.51
C VAL A 27 43.98 23.19 11.14
N LYS A 28 45.09 22.47 10.97
CA LYS A 28 45.71 22.29 9.64
C LYS A 28 44.74 21.50 8.76
N GLN A 29 44.31 22.12 7.68
CA GLN A 29 43.50 21.50 6.64
C GLN A 29 44.44 20.67 5.76
N GLU A 30 44.38 19.34 5.88
CA GLU A 30 45.06 18.45 4.92
C GLU A 30 44.35 18.55 3.57
N GLU A 31 45.05 19.11 2.58
CA GLU A 31 44.71 19.00 1.17
C GLU A 31 44.83 17.53 0.77
N ILE A 32 43.67 16.87 0.58
CA ILE A 32 43.62 15.55 -0.03
C ILE A 32 43.58 15.77 -1.55
N ASP A 33 44.73 15.55 -2.19
CA ASP A 33 44.85 15.47 -3.64
C ASP A 33 43.96 14.34 -4.18
N TYR A 34 42.80 14.71 -4.75
CA TYR A 34 41.99 13.79 -5.55
C TYR A 34 42.62 13.63 -6.93
N LYS A 35 43.32 12.51 -7.10
CA LYS A 35 43.80 12.03 -8.40
C LYS A 35 42.63 11.33 -9.13
N PRO A 36 42.17 11.82 -10.31
CA PRO A 36 41.15 11.10 -11.07
C PRO A 36 41.84 10.03 -11.92
N GLU A 37 41.83 8.78 -11.44
CA GLU A 37 42.09 7.63 -12.31
C GLU A 37 40.82 7.36 -13.13
N ASN A 38 40.85 7.89 -14.35
CA ASN A 38 40.20 7.26 -15.50
C ASN A 38 40.59 5.79 -15.54
N LEU A 39 39.63 4.88 -15.66
CA LEU A 39 39.60 3.83 -16.69
C LEU A 39 38.47 2.81 -16.46
N LEU A 40 37.84 2.49 -17.59
CA LEU A 40 37.13 1.24 -17.95
C LEU A 40 35.66 1.12 -17.53
N GLU A 41 34.83 1.69 -18.40
CA GLU A 41 33.65 1.01 -18.94
C GLU A 41 34.01 -0.43 -19.32
N GLN A 42 33.44 -1.40 -18.61
CA GLN A 42 33.23 -2.73 -19.14
C GLN A 42 31.78 -3.14 -18.91
N ASP A 43 31.15 -3.47 -20.02
CA ASP A 43 29.81 -4.00 -20.18
C ASP A 43 29.46 -5.06 -19.11
N ILE A 44 28.47 -4.75 -18.27
CA ILE A 44 27.73 -5.77 -17.54
C ILE A 44 26.36 -5.88 -18.19
N LYS A 45 26.30 -6.74 -19.22
CA LYS A 45 25.07 -7.33 -19.73
C LYS A 45 24.54 -8.29 -18.66
N THR A 46 23.79 -7.78 -17.67
CA THR A 46 23.10 -8.64 -16.69
C THR A 46 21.80 -9.13 -17.30
N GLU A 47 21.78 -10.40 -17.71
CA GLU A 47 20.57 -11.18 -17.89
C GLU A 47 19.73 -11.12 -16.61
N MET A 48 18.50 -10.63 -16.72
CA MET A 48 17.50 -10.72 -15.66
C MET A 48 16.96 -12.15 -15.63
N ASP A 49 17.58 -13.01 -14.82
CA ASP A 49 16.96 -14.27 -14.42
C ASP A 49 15.73 -13.97 -13.54
N TYR A 50 14.57 -14.38 -14.04
CA TYR A 50 13.33 -14.45 -13.31
C TYR A 50 13.44 -15.57 -12.27
N PHE A 51 13.61 -15.20 -11.00
CA PHE A 51 13.45 -16.14 -9.90
C PHE A 51 11.97 -16.30 -9.57
N GLU A 52 11.41 -17.44 -10.01
CA GLU A 52 10.21 -18.04 -9.44
C GLU A 52 10.54 -18.57 -8.05
N ASP A 53 9.96 -17.97 -7.00
CA ASP A 53 9.82 -18.64 -5.71
C ASP A 53 8.63 -19.60 -5.83
N SER A 54 8.91 -20.88 -6.14
CA SER A 54 7.97 -21.99 -6.05
C SER A 54 8.10 -22.67 -4.69
N ASP A 55 7.01 -22.65 -3.92
CA ASP A 55 6.76 -23.63 -2.88
C ASP A 55 5.72 -24.63 -3.42
N GLU A 56 6.15 -25.90 -3.49
CA GLU A 56 5.34 -27.12 -3.32
C GLU A 56 4.66 -27.77 -4.56
N LEU A 57 5.39 -28.77 -5.12
CA LEU A 57 4.97 -30.05 -5.73
C LEU A 57 3.97 -30.07 -6.90
N CYS A 58 4.48 -30.38 -8.11
CA CYS A 58 3.87 -31.31 -9.08
C CYS A 58 4.91 -31.75 -10.12
N GLU A 59 4.90 -33.05 -10.47
CA GLU A 59 5.88 -33.74 -11.32
C GLU A 59 5.87 -33.27 -12.78
N ASP A 60 7.07 -33.30 -13.39
CA ASP A 60 7.39 -32.91 -14.76
C ASP A 60 6.64 -33.72 -15.82
N VAL A 61 5.90 -33.01 -16.69
CA VAL A 61 5.54 -33.47 -18.03
C VAL A 61 5.94 -32.38 -19.02
N GLU A 62 7.05 -32.58 -19.72
CA GLU A 62 7.47 -31.75 -20.85
C GLU A 62 6.42 -31.82 -21.97
N LEU A 63 5.69 -30.72 -22.19
CA LEU A 63 4.91 -30.50 -23.41
C LEU A 63 5.52 -29.35 -24.21
N LYS A 64 6.09 -29.70 -25.38
CA LYS A 64 6.53 -28.72 -26.38
C LYS A 64 5.34 -27.87 -26.86
N PRO A 65 5.46 -26.54 -26.95
CA PRO A 65 4.38 -25.70 -27.41
C PRO A 65 4.19 -25.87 -28.93
N LYS A 66 2.95 -26.17 -29.34
CA LYS A 66 2.51 -25.96 -30.72
C LYS A 66 2.18 -24.48 -30.89
N GLU A 67 2.89 -23.82 -31.79
CA GLU A 67 2.56 -22.48 -32.28
C GLU A 67 1.14 -22.50 -32.88
N SER A 68 0.30 -21.58 -32.40
CA SER A 68 -1.07 -21.39 -32.83
C SER A 68 -1.22 -19.91 -33.16
N ASP A 69 -1.14 -19.58 -34.45
CA ASP A 69 -1.44 -18.26 -35.00
C ASP A 69 -2.96 -18.02 -34.93
N SER A 70 -3.45 -17.57 -33.78
CA SER A 70 -4.79 -17.00 -33.67
C SER A 70 -4.66 -15.51 -33.39
N GLU A 71 -5.09 -14.69 -34.34
CA GLU A 71 -5.33 -13.26 -34.15
C GLU A 71 -6.27 -13.09 -32.94
N PHE A 72 -5.71 -12.61 -31.83
CA PHE A 72 -6.51 -12.26 -30.65
C PHE A 72 -7.34 -11.01 -30.98
N GLU A 73 -8.55 -11.25 -31.47
CA GLU A 73 -9.62 -10.28 -31.43
C GLU A 73 -9.73 -9.78 -29.99
N LYS A 74 -9.49 -8.49 -29.76
CA LYS A 74 -9.66 -7.85 -28.45
C LYS A 74 -11.14 -7.92 -28.09
N VAL A 75 -11.55 -9.03 -27.47
CA VAL A 75 -12.85 -9.17 -26.84
C VAL A 75 -12.87 -8.16 -25.70
N SER A 76 -13.47 -6.99 -25.93
CA SER A 76 -13.78 -6.04 -24.88
C SER A 76 -14.61 -6.78 -23.84
N THR A 77 -14.00 -7.07 -22.71
CA THR A 77 -14.70 -7.64 -21.55
C THR A 77 -15.58 -6.52 -20.99
N GLU A 78 -16.70 -6.24 -21.66
CA GLU A 78 -17.78 -5.45 -21.08
C GLU A 78 -18.28 -6.23 -19.88
N PHE A 79 -17.70 -5.94 -18.71
CA PHE A 79 -18.23 -6.39 -17.46
C PHE A 79 -19.68 -5.92 -17.41
N THR A 80 -20.61 -6.86 -17.38
CA THR A 80 -22.05 -6.58 -17.28
C THR A 80 -22.30 -5.80 -16.00
N THR A 81 -22.34 -4.48 -16.13
CA THR A 81 -22.68 -3.59 -15.03
C THR A 81 -24.16 -3.79 -14.74
N LEU A 82 -24.47 -4.13 -13.50
CA LEU A 82 -25.84 -4.40 -13.06
C LEU A 82 -26.32 -3.18 -12.26
N GLN A 83 -27.63 -2.93 -12.28
CA GLN A 83 -28.22 -1.77 -11.63
C GLN A 83 -28.88 -2.17 -10.31
N CYS A 84 -28.63 -1.42 -9.23
CA CYS A 84 -29.34 -1.60 -7.97
C CYS A 84 -30.78 -1.07 -8.09
N LYS A 85 -31.78 -1.87 -7.74
CA LYS A 85 -33.19 -1.48 -7.80
C LYS A 85 -33.59 -0.32 -6.87
N ILE A 86 -32.86 -0.13 -5.77
CA ILE A 86 -33.20 0.89 -4.76
C ILE A 86 -32.59 2.25 -5.13
N CYS A 87 -31.26 2.33 -5.33
CA CYS A 87 -30.61 3.61 -5.67
C CYS A 87 -30.42 3.85 -7.17
N GLN A 88 -30.80 2.89 -8.03
CA GLN A 88 -30.64 2.96 -9.48
C GLN A 88 -29.19 3.15 -9.98
N LYS A 89 -28.18 2.97 -9.11
CA LYS A 89 -26.76 3.06 -9.50
C LYS A 89 -26.31 1.76 -10.17
N ARG A 90 -25.59 1.88 -11.29
CA ARG A 90 -24.87 0.76 -11.93
C ARG A 90 -23.59 0.47 -11.14
N MET A 91 -23.29 -0.81 -10.92
CA MET A 91 -22.09 -1.22 -10.19
C MET A 91 -21.67 -2.66 -10.57
N PRO A 92 -20.43 -3.06 -10.25
CA PRO A 92 -19.98 -4.43 -10.45
C PRO A 92 -20.88 -5.44 -9.72
N ARG A 93 -21.08 -6.61 -10.32
CA ARG A 93 -21.82 -7.74 -9.70
C ARG A 93 -21.28 -8.09 -8.30
N SER A 94 -19.99 -7.85 -8.06
CA SER A 94 -19.36 -8.04 -6.75
C SER A 94 -19.86 -7.11 -5.66
N LEU A 95 -20.61 -6.04 -5.95
CA LEU A 95 -21.20 -5.12 -4.94
C LEU A 95 -22.72 -5.26 -4.80
N LEU A 96 -23.32 -6.17 -5.59
CA LEU A 96 -24.76 -6.42 -5.60
C LEU A 96 -25.05 -7.79 -5.00
N LYS A 97 -26.27 -7.92 -4.50
CA LYS A 97 -26.89 -9.18 -4.16
C LYS A 97 -28.18 -9.34 -4.93
N MET A 98 -28.30 -10.49 -5.59
CA MET A 98 -29.54 -10.93 -6.21
C MET A 98 -30.52 -11.38 -5.12
N ILE A 99 -31.72 -10.82 -5.17
CA ILE A 99 -32.85 -11.15 -4.30
C ILE A 99 -33.74 -12.12 -5.06
N LYS A 100 -33.99 -13.29 -4.45
CA LYS A 100 -34.73 -14.39 -5.09
C LYS A 100 -36.00 -14.80 -4.37
N SER A 101 -36.10 -14.58 -3.05
CA SER A 101 -37.30 -14.96 -2.31
C SER A 101 -38.24 -13.78 -2.19
N GLU A 102 -39.53 -14.09 -2.23
CA GLU A 102 -40.62 -13.14 -2.00
C GLU A 102 -40.49 -12.48 -0.62
N ASP A 103 -40.16 -13.25 0.42
CA ASP A 103 -39.94 -12.72 1.77
C ASP A 103 -38.83 -11.66 1.81
N ASP A 104 -37.70 -11.89 1.11
CA ASP A 104 -36.60 -10.93 1.05
C ASP A 104 -37.05 -9.66 0.29
N MET A 105 -37.92 -9.80 -0.74
CA MET A 105 -38.49 -8.67 -1.47
C MET A 105 -39.47 -7.85 -0.62
N ILE A 106 -40.37 -8.50 0.13
CA ILE A 106 -41.32 -7.84 1.03
C ILE A 106 -40.56 -6.94 2.02
N VAL A 107 -39.46 -7.45 2.60
CA VAL A 107 -38.63 -6.65 3.52
C VAL A 107 -38.10 -5.39 2.84
N LEU A 108 -37.63 -5.50 1.60
CA LEU A 108 -37.07 -4.37 0.86
C LEU A 108 -38.16 -3.36 0.46
N THR A 109 -39.30 -3.83 -0.04
CA THR A 109 -40.47 -3.00 -0.38
C THR A 109 -40.96 -2.22 0.82
N VAL A 110 -41.12 -2.87 1.97
CA VAL A 110 -41.67 -2.22 3.16
C VAL A 110 -40.69 -1.19 3.76
N ILE A 111 -39.39 -1.46 3.70
CA ILE A 111 -38.39 -0.55 4.30
C ILE A 111 -38.06 0.64 3.37
N PHE A 112 -38.00 0.42 2.06
CA PHE A 112 -37.57 1.43 1.10
C PHE A 112 -38.71 1.97 0.21
N GLU A 113 -39.95 1.54 0.45
CA GLU A 113 -41.15 1.94 -0.31
C GLU A 113 -41.01 1.72 -1.83
N VAL A 114 -40.29 0.66 -2.22
CA VAL A 114 -40.04 0.34 -3.63
C VAL A 114 -41.23 -0.42 -4.20
N GLU A 115 -41.77 0.06 -5.32
CA GLU A 115 -42.87 -0.62 -6.03
C GLU A 115 -42.52 -2.08 -6.34
N VAL A 116 -43.37 -3.00 -5.89
CA VAL A 116 -43.28 -4.43 -6.22
C VAL A 116 -43.65 -4.57 -7.69
N ILE A 117 -42.65 -4.80 -8.55
CA ILE A 117 -42.94 -5.23 -9.92
C ILE A 117 -43.40 -6.69 -9.81
N ASN A 118 -44.61 -6.95 -10.28
CA ASN A 118 -45.39 -8.14 -9.96
C ASN A 118 -44.98 -9.41 -10.75
N GLU A 119 -43.73 -9.49 -11.18
CA GLU A 119 -43.19 -10.61 -11.94
C GLU A 119 -41.88 -11.06 -11.29
N MET A 120 -41.54 -12.34 -11.41
CA MET A 120 -40.38 -13.00 -10.77
C MET A 120 -39.01 -12.49 -11.28
N ASP A 121 -38.90 -11.21 -11.60
CA ASP A 121 -37.71 -10.55 -12.07
C ASP A 121 -36.67 -10.51 -10.97
N MET A 122 -35.56 -11.20 -11.24
CA MET A 122 -34.39 -11.23 -10.38
C MET A 122 -33.92 -9.81 -10.09
N THR A 123 -34.17 -9.35 -8.88
CA THR A 123 -33.87 -7.98 -8.48
C THR A 123 -32.48 -7.92 -7.85
N TYR A 124 -31.64 -6.99 -8.30
CA TYR A 124 -30.33 -6.74 -7.70
C TYR A 124 -30.40 -5.57 -6.72
N VAL A 125 -29.87 -5.76 -5.52
CA VAL A 125 -29.76 -4.71 -4.50
C VAL A 125 -28.30 -4.56 -4.07
N CYS A 126 -27.82 -3.33 -3.94
CA CYS A 126 -26.45 -3.09 -3.50
C CYS A 126 -26.29 -3.40 -2.02
N LEU A 127 -25.10 -3.90 -1.67
CA LEU A 127 -24.82 -4.30 -0.30
C LEU A 127 -24.95 -3.16 0.71
N SER A 128 -24.75 -1.91 0.29
CA SER A 128 -24.90 -0.76 1.19
C SER A 128 -26.34 -0.61 1.72
N HIS A 129 -27.37 -0.89 0.92
CA HIS A 129 -28.75 -0.86 1.41
C HIS A 129 -29.06 -2.02 2.34
N ILE A 130 -28.56 -3.22 2.03
CA ILE A 130 -28.72 -4.38 2.90
C ILE A 130 -28.02 -4.12 4.25
N GLN A 131 -26.83 -3.52 4.22
CA GLN A 131 -26.10 -3.10 5.42
C GLN A 131 -26.90 -2.06 6.22
N ALA A 132 -27.48 -1.05 5.56
CA ALA A 132 -28.29 -0.03 6.23
C ALA A 132 -29.51 -0.63 6.97
N ILE A 133 -30.16 -1.65 6.39
CA ILE A 133 -31.23 -2.40 7.08
C ILE A 133 -30.69 -3.08 8.34
N ILE A 134 -29.54 -3.74 8.25
CA ILE A 134 -28.93 -4.44 9.39
C ILE A 134 -28.60 -3.43 10.50
N ASP A 135 -27.96 -2.31 10.15
CA ASP A 135 -27.49 -1.31 11.11
C ASP A 135 -28.64 -0.62 11.85
N ASP A 136 -29.72 -0.22 11.15
CA ASP A 136 -30.87 0.44 11.79
C ASP A 136 -31.61 -0.48 12.76
N LYS A 137 -31.62 -1.80 12.49
CA LYS A 137 -32.44 -2.76 13.21
C LYS A 137 -31.71 -3.56 14.29
N GLU A 138 -30.37 -3.65 14.26
CA GLU A 138 -29.58 -4.37 15.28
C GLU A 138 -29.63 -3.70 16.67
N GLY A 139 -29.93 -2.39 16.75
CA GLY A 139 -30.06 -1.67 18.03
C GLY A 139 -31.49 -1.50 18.57
N ARG A 140 -32.53 -1.80 17.78
CA ARG A 140 -33.94 -1.43 18.10
C ARG A 140 -34.94 -2.58 18.10
N MET A 141 -34.53 -3.83 18.33
CA MET A 141 -35.46 -4.98 18.34
C MET A 141 -36.35 -5.05 19.60
N LYS A 142 -37.15 -4.01 19.85
CA LYS A 142 -38.34 -4.06 20.72
C LYS A 142 -39.58 -3.80 19.87
N PHE A 143 -39.80 -4.61 18.85
CA PHE A 143 -41.01 -4.50 18.03
C PHE A 143 -42.10 -5.46 18.52
N LYS A 144 -43.36 -5.04 18.37
CA LYS A 144 -44.54 -5.88 18.62
C LYS A 144 -44.69 -6.79 17.40
N ARG A 145 -44.51 -8.11 17.56
CA ARG A 145 -44.63 -9.15 16.51
C ARG A 145 -45.56 -8.73 15.36
N THR A 146 -44.98 -8.13 14.33
CA THR A 146 -45.65 -7.87 13.04
C THR A 146 -45.20 -8.91 12.03
N SER A 147 -46.00 -9.17 11.00
CA SER A 147 -45.62 -10.03 9.86
C SER A 147 -44.30 -9.62 9.22
N LEU A 148 -43.97 -8.32 9.25
CA LEU A 148 -42.67 -7.80 8.80
C LEU A 148 -41.50 -8.35 9.62
N GLU A 149 -41.65 -8.49 10.95
CA GLU A 149 -40.57 -9.01 11.80
C GLU A 149 -40.24 -10.47 11.51
N GLU A 150 -41.26 -11.25 11.17
CA GLU A 150 -41.12 -12.67 10.83
C GLU A 150 -40.23 -12.84 9.60
N ASN A 151 -40.30 -11.92 8.65
CA ASN A 151 -39.46 -11.91 7.44
C ASN A 151 -38.11 -11.18 7.66
N LEU A 152 -38.10 -10.12 8.47
CA LEU A 152 -36.91 -9.30 8.71
C LEU A 152 -35.82 -10.05 9.46
N ARG A 153 -36.15 -10.90 10.44
CA ARG A 153 -35.15 -11.66 11.21
C ARG A 153 -34.38 -12.66 10.32
N PRO A 154 -35.03 -13.54 9.53
CA PRO A 154 -34.35 -14.39 8.55
C PRO A 154 -33.54 -13.57 7.54
N PHE A 155 -34.09 -12.47 7.03
CA PHE A 155 -33.39 -11.57 6.11
C PHE A 155 -32.08 -11.07 6.72
N ILE A 156 -32.11 -10.52 7.94
CA ILE A 156 -30.93 -10.04 8.65
C ILE A 156 -29.96 -11.21 8.89
N ALA A 157 -30.41 -12.34 9.43
CA ALA A 157 -29.54 -13.48 9.72
C ALA A 157 -28.80 -13.99 8.47
N LYS A 158 -29.52 -14.17 7.36
CA LYS A 158 -29.00 -14.64 6.07
C LYS A 158 -28.02 -13.65 5.44
N ASN A 159 -28.28 -12.35 5.56
CA ASN A 159 -27.45 -11.32 4.94
C ASN A 159 -26.28 -10.90 5.83
N LYS A 160 -26.41 -11.05 7.14
CA LYS A 160 -25.37 -10.71 8.12
C LYS A 160 -24.12 -11.56 7.95
N SER A 161 -24.23 -12.84 7.57
CA SER A 161 -23.05 -13.68 7.27
C SER A 161 -22.34 -13.23 5.99
N LEU A 162 -23.09 -12.89 4.94
CA LEU A 162 -22.55 -12.40 3.67
C LEU A 162 -21.89 -11.03 3.81
N ILE A 163 -22.52 -10.17 4.59
CA ILE A 163 -22.02 -8.84 4.88
C ILE A 163 -20.84 -8.94 5.83
N ARG A 164 -20.90 -9.72 6.92
CA ARG A 164 -19.73 -9.98 7.79
C ARG A 164 -18.56 -10.56 7.01
N GLY A 165 -18.78 -11.49 6.07
CA GLY A 165 -17.72 -11.98 5.19
C GLY A 165 -17.01 -10.88 4.38
N ARG A 166 -17.67 -9.73 4.17
CA ARG A 166 -17.15 -8.57 3.44
C ARG A 166 -16.74 -7.39 4.35
N THR A 167 -17.46 -7.10 5.43
CA THR A 167 -17.13 -6.06 6.43
C THR A 167 -16.01 -6.49 7.39
N LEU A 168 -15.83 -7.80 7.63
CA LEU A 168 -14.62 -8.34 8.26
C LEU A 168 -13.35 -8.13 7.43
N GLN A 169 -13.47 -7.64 6.19
CA GLN A 169 -12.31 -7.24 5.39
C GLN A 169 -11.96 -5.77 5.54
N SER A 170 -12.77 -4.97 6.24
CA SER A 170 -12.33 -3.68 6.73
C SER A 170 -11.46 -3.90 7.97
N GLY A 171 -10.38 -3.15 8.07
CA GLY A 171 -9.48 -3.27 9.21
C GLY A 171 -8.83 -1.96 9.54
N PHE A 172 -8.43 -1.83 10.80
CA PHE A 172 -7.71 -0.65 11.26
C PHE A 172 -6.27 -0.70 10.75
N CYS A 173 -5.86 0.34 10.03
CA CYS A 173 -4.44 0.53 9.76
C CYS A 173 -3.72 0.70 11.08
N LYS A 174 -2.68 -0.11 11.33
CA LYS A 174 -1.97 -0.14 12.61
C LYS A 174 -0.97 1.01 12.80
N ILE A 175 -0.83 1.86 11.78
CA ILE A 175 -0.01 3.07 11.80
C ILE A 175 -0.87 4.30 12.16
N CYS A 176 -1.96 4.57 11.43
CA CYS A 176 -2.83 5.72 11.75
C CYS A 176 -4.06 5.40 12.61
N HIS A 177 -4.28 4.13 12.95
CA HIS A 177 -5.43 3.65 13.72
C HIS A 177 -6.80 4.00 13.10
N LYS A 178 -6.84 4.36 11.81
CA LYS A 178 -8.09 4.63 11.09
C LYS A 178 -8.66 3.36 10.49
N LEU A 179 -9.99 3.23 10.53
CA LEU A 179 -10.71 2.18 9.82
C LEU A 179 -10.51 2.35 8.32
N LYS A 180 -10.19 1.25 7.63
CA LYS A 180 -9.91 1.26 6.21
C LYS A 180 -10.60 0.10 5.51
N ASN A 181 -11.00 0.34 4.27
CA ASN A 181 -11.49 -0.71 3.38
C ASN A 181 -10.36 -1.69 3.04
N ARG A 182 -10.72 -2.92 2.65
CA ARG A 182 -9.74 -3.93 2.21
C ARG A 182 -8.91 -3.45 1.00
N SER A 183 -9.55 -2.73 0.07
CA SER A 183 -8.89 -2.17 -1.10
C SER A 183 -7.84 -1.12 -0.73
N GLU A 184 -7.98 -0.49 0.44
CA GLU A 184 -7.07 0.54 0.94
C GLU A 184 -5.96 -0.02 1.83
N THR A 185 -5.98 -1.32 2.14
CA THR A 185 -5.05 -1.95 3.09
C THR A 185 -4.40 -3.21 2.58
N TYR A 186 -3.27 -3.56 3.18
CA TYR A 186 -2.56 -4.80 2.94
C TYR A 186 -1.89 -5.31 4.22
N THR A 187 -1.73 -6.62 4.29
CA THR A 187 -1.11 -7.30 5.44
C THR A 187 0.39 -7.47 5.20
N ILE A 188 1.21 -7.07 6.17
CA ILE A 188 2.66 -7.27 6.17
C ILE A 188 3.01 -8.26 7.27
N SER A 189 3.50 -9.43 6.88
CA SER A 189 4.00 -10.47 7.78
C SER A 189 5.51 -10.34 8.01
N SER A 190 6.27 -10.13 6.93
CA SER A 190 7.73 -10.05 7.00
C SER A 190 8.21 -8.97 7.98
N LYS A 191 9.04 -9.39 8.95
CA LYS A 191 9.69 -8.50 9.92
C LYS A 191 10.52 -7.42 9.19
N ASN A 192 11.29 -7.82 8.18
CA ASN A 192 12.18 -6.91 7.47
C ASN A 192 11.40 -5.84 6.70
N ILE A 193 10.27 -6.20 6.08
CA ILE A 193 9.38 -5.23 5.42
C ILE A 193 8.80 -4.24 6.43
N ARG A 194 8.44 -4.71 7.63
CA ARG A 194 7.93 -3.84 8.70
C ARG A 194 9.00 -2.90 9.24
N ILE A 195 10.24 -3.35 9.35
CA ILE A 195 11.39 -2.50 9.69
C ILE A 195 11.52 -1.37 8.67
N VAL A 196 11.58 -1.68 7.36
CA VAL A 196 11.71 -0.67 6.30
C VAL A 196 10.55 0.33 6.31
N LEU A 197 9.32 -0.16 6.47
CA LEU A 197 8.13 0.70 6.59
C LEU A 197 8.24 1.67 7.78
N MET A 198 8.64 1.15 8.96
CA MET A 198 8.79 1.99 10.14
C MET A 198 9.97 2.95 10.04
N THR A 199 11.05 2.59 9.33
CA THR A 199 12.12 3.53 9.01
C THR A 199 11.57 4.75 8.26
N GLY A 200 10.74 4.56 7.24
CA GLY A 200 10.07 5.66 6.54
C GLY A 200 9.16 6.49 7.46
N CYS A 201 8.42 5.85 8.35
CA CYS A 201 7.56 6.54 9.33
C CYS A 201 8.36 7.39 10.33
N ILE A 202 9.55 6.95 10.72
CA ILE A 202 10.48 7.68 11.60
C ILE A 202 11.11 8.85 10.87
N LEU A 203 11.56 8.67 9.62
CA LEU A 203 12.08 9.76 8.79
C LEU A 203 11.06 10.87 8.61
N ARG A 204 9.77 10.51 8.49
CA ARG A 204 8.66 11.48 8.46
C ARG A 204 8.43 12.20 9.80
N GLY A 205 9.03 11.75 10.89
CA GLY A 205 8.76 12.26 12.24
C GLY A 205 7.39 11.86 12.80
N THR A 206 6.69 10.90 12.19
CA THR A 206 5.35 10.48 12.65
C THR A 206 5.39 9.45 13.76
N HIS A 207 6.50 8.73 13.91
CA HIS A 207 6.66 7.65 14.87
C HIS A 207 8.01 7.77 15.58
N SER A 208 8.01 7.49 16.89
CA SER A 208 9.23 7.27 17.65
C SER A 208 9.79 5.86 17.43
N ILE A 209 11.04 5.65 17.83
CA ILE A 209 11.67 4.31 17.83
C ILE A 209 10.85 3.32 18.67
N ASP A 210 10.32 3.73 19.82
CA ASP A 210 9.56 2.82 20.69
C ASP A 210 8.18 2.46 20.12
N GLN A 211 7.51 3.42 19.49
CA GLN A 211 6.28 3.13 18.73
C GLN A 211 6.57 2.14 17.60
N ALA A 212 7.67 2.33 16.86
CA ALA A 212 8.09 1.41 15.80
C ALA A 212 8.40 0.00 16.31
N LYS A 213 9.04 -0.15 17.47
CA LYS A 213 9.29 -1.47 18.08
C LYS A 213 7.99 -2.24 18.29
N SER A 214 6.96 -1.59 18.84
CA SER A 214 5.66 -2.22 19.08
C SER A 214 5.01 -2.74 17.78
N TYR A 215 5.20 -2.03 16.66
CA TYR A 215 4.69 -2.45 15.36
C TYR A 215 5.47 -3.65 14.78
N ILE A 216 6.79 -3.68 15.00
CA ILE A 216 7.71 -4.72 14.46
C ILE A 216 7.62 -6.04 15.23
N THR A 217 7.28 -6.05 16.52
CA THR A 217 7.24 -7.29 17.33
C THR A 217 6.07 -8.23 16.99
N ASN A 218 5.00 -7.71 16.41
CA ASN A 218 3.84 -8.54 16.05
C ASN A 218 4.14 -9.51 14.90
N SER A 219 3.28 -10.48 14.58
CA SER A 219 3.54 -11.45 13.50
C SER A 219 3.02 -10.98 12.14
N SER A 220 1.91 -10.25 12.12
CA SER A 220 1.34 -9.64 10.92
C SER A 220 0.64 -8.33 11.25
N MET A 221 0.72 -7.36 10.36
CA MET A 221 0.16 -6.03 10.56
C MET A 221 -0.57 -5.53 9.32
N LEU A 222 -1.75 -4.96 9.55
CA LEU A 222 -2.53 -4.31 8.50
C LEU A 222 -2.09 -2.85 8.38
N THR A 223 -1.68 -2.45 7.18
CA THR A 223 -1.28 -1.08 6.87
C THR A 223 -1.98 -0.58 5.63
N CYS A 224 -2.34 0.71 5.60
CA CYS A 224 -2.94 1.30 4.42
C CYS A 224 -1.89 1.67 3.37
N TYR A 225 -2.30 1.63 2.10
CA TYR A 225 -1.41 1.93 0.98
C TYR A 225 -0.86 3.36 1.02
N SER A 226 -1.56 4.31 1.65
CA SER A 226 -1.03 5.66 1.85
C SER A 226 0.24 5.69 2.70
N HIS A 227 0.26 5.04 3.88
CA HIS A 227 1.47 5.01 4.72
C HIS A 227 2.63 4.26 4.06
N ARG A 228 2.31 3.22 3.28
CA ARG A 228 3.32 2.56 2.45
C ARG A 228 3.96 3.54 1.47
N LYS A 229 3.13 4.26 0.72
CA LYS A 229 3.59 5.24 -0.27
C LYS A 229 4.42 6.33 0.41
N GLU A 230 3.87 6.96 1.44
CA GLU A 230 4.56 8.00 2.21
C GLU A 230 5.90 7.50 2.76
N SER A 231 5.98 6.25 3.25
CA SER A 231 7.24 5.69 3.75
C SER A 231 8.26 5.47 2.64
N ILE A 232 7.83 5.05 1.45
CA ILE A 232 8.69 4.91 0.26
C ILE A 232 9.19 6.29 -0.16
N ASP A 233 8.29 7.27 -0.26
CA ASP A 233 8.59 8.64 -0.68
C ASP A 233 9.62 9.27 0.27
N MET A 234 9.47 9.10 1.59
CA MET A 234 10.44 9.60 2.57
C MET A 234 11.81 8.93 2.46
N ILE A 235 11.87 7.65 2.09
CA ILE A 235 13.15 6.95 1.88
C ILE A 235 13.84 7.47 0.62
N PHE A 236 13.08 7.72 -0.44
CA PHE A 236 13.59 8.34 -1.66
C PHE A 236 14.12 9.75 -1.40
N GLU A 237 13.35 10.58 -0.68
CA GLU A 237 13.76 11.92 -0.27
C GLU A 237 15.05 11.90 0.56
N TYR A 238 15.13 11.01 1.56
CA TYR A 238 16.34 10.86 2.40
C TYR A 238 17.58 10.50 1.58
N LEU A 239 17.42 9.71 0.52
CA LEU A 239 18.52 9.29 -0.35
C LEU A 239 18.80 10.28 -1.49
N GLY A 240 17.98 11.31 -1.67
CA GLY A 240 18.09 12.26 -2.79
C GLY A 240 17.79 11.63 -4.15
N ILE A 241 16.90 10.64 -4.20
CA ILE A 241 16.53 9.92 -5.42
C ILE A 241 15.04 10.07 -5.74
N SER A 242 14.65 9.83 -6.99
CA SER A 242 13.28 10.05 -7.46
C SER A 242 12.53 8.77 -7.83
N ASN A 243 13.22 7.65 -8.04
CA ASN A 243 12.60 6.43 -8.53
C ASN A 243 13.31 5.15 -8.05
N ILE A 244 12.68 4.01 -8.34
CA ILE A 244 13.18 2.70 -7.94
C ILE A 244 14.48 2.34 -8.66
N GLN A 245 14.68 2.75 -9.92
CA GLN A 245 15.88 2.44 -10.69
C GLN A 245 17.11 3.09 -10.03
N GLU A 246 17.01 4.37 -9.65
CA GLU A 246 18.04 5.06 -8.88
C GLU A 246 18.28 4.41 -7.52
N PHE A 247 17.23 3.94 -6.83
CA PHE A 247 17.39 3.21 -5.58
C PHE A 247 18.21 1.92 -5.76
N LEU A 248 18.02 1.20 -6.86
CA LEU A 248 18.75 -0.03 -7.15
C LEU A 248 20.21 0.18 -7.50
N LEU A 249 20.55 1.33 -8.08
CA LEU A 249 21.91 1.74 -8.42
C LEU A 249 22.60 2.48 -7.26
N CYS A 250 21.85 2.83 -6.22
CA CYS A 250 22.36 3.61 -5.10
C CYS A 250 23.52 2.87 -4.39
N PRO A 251 24.69 3.53 -4.21
CA PRO A 251 25.81 2.93 -3.51
C PRO A 251 25.42 2.44 -2.11
N ARG A 252 25.92 1.26 -1.72
CA ARG A 252 25.64 0.66 -0.39
C ARG A 252 26.02 1.58 0.77
N LEU A 253 27.03 2.44 0.59
CA LEU A 253 27.47 3.41 1.58
C LEU A 253 26.37 4.45 1.89
N SER A 254 25.62 4.89 0.87
CA SER A 254 24.52 5.86 1.02
C SER A 254 23.36 5.32 1.85
N MET A 255 23.21 3.99 1.92
CA MET A 255 22.19 3.31 2.75
C MET A 255 22.55 3.28 4.25
N GLY A 256 23.77 3.69 4.62
CA GLY A 256 24.28 3.56 5.99
C GLY A 256 23.38 4.22 7.04
N GLY A 257 22.83 5.40 6.75
CA GLY A 257 21.89 6.09 7.64
C GLY A 257 20.57 5.35 7.85
N LEU A 258 19.97 4.83 6.77
CA LEU A 258 18.74 4.04 6.84
C LEU A 258 18.94 2.75 7.64
N VAL A 259 20.07 2.07 7.41
CA VAL A 259 20.42 0.85 8.14
C VAL A 259 20.73 1.15 9.61
N LYS A 260 21.34 2.30 9.92
CA LYS A 260 21.55 2.73 11.30
C LYS A 260 20.22 2.91 12.04
N ILE A 261 19.19 3.45 11.40
CA ILE A 261 17.84 3.52 11.97
C ILE A 261 17.29 2.10 12.18
N ALA A 262 17.36 1.25 11.15
CA ALA A 262 16.87 -0.13 11.21
C ALA A 262 17.53 -0.96 12.32
N LYS A 263 18.81 -0.72 12.61
CA LYS A 263 19.58 -1.39 13.67
C LYS A 263 19.07 -1.11 15.09
N ASN A 264 18.24 -0.09 15.29
CA ASN A 264 17.54 0.10 16.56
C ASN A 264 16.48 -0.98 16.85
N PHE A 265 16.07 -1.75 15.83
CA PHE A 265 15.07 -2.82 15.93
C PHE A 265 15.69 -4.21 15.80
N ASP A 266 16.74 -4.33 14.99
CA ASP A 266 17.47 -5.56 14.78
C ASP A 266 18.95 -5.22 14.54
N SER A 267 19.79 -5.43 15.55
CA SER A 267 21.21 -5.05 15.50
C SER A 267 21.97 -5.77 14.38
N LYS A 268 21.47 -6.92 13.91
CA LYS A 268 22.04 -7.73 12.83
C LYS A 268 21.48 -7.33 11.45
N PHE A 269 20.61 -6.32 11.38
CA PHE A 269 20.00 -5.89 10.12
C PHE A 269 21.07 -5.37 9.15
N THR A 270 21.07 -5.90 7.93
CA THR A 270 22.07 -5.57 6.90
C THR A 270 21.52 -4.69 5.80
N VAL A 271 22.42 -4.07 5.02
CA VAL A 271 22.07 -3.32 3.80
C VAL A 271 21.31 -4.22 2.82
N ASP A 272 21.75 -5.46 2.63
CA ASP A 272 21.09 -6.41 1.72
C ASP A 272 19.68 -6.79 2.15
N GLN A 273 19.44 -6.90 3.46
CA GLN A 273 18.10 -7.13 4.00
C GLN A 273 17.22 -5.91 3.78
N PHE A 274 17.77 -4.70 3.94
CA PHE A 274 17.05 -3.46 3.66
C PHE A 274 16.64 -3.39 2.18
N ILE A 275 17.58 -3.59 1.26
CA ILE A 275 17.32 -3.53 -0.19
C ILE A 275 16.27 -4.55 -0.59
N ARG A 276 16.41 -5.81 -0.15
CA ARG A 276 15.43 -6.87 -0.44
C ARG A 276 14.04 -6.53 0.10
N ALA A 277 13.96 -6.13 1.37
CA ALA A 277 12.68 -5.76 1.98
C ALA A 277 12.04 -4.52 1.34
N PHE A 278 12.85 -3.53 0.95
CA PHE A 278 12.38 -2.34 0.24
C PHE A 278 11.83 -2.69 -1.15
N LYS A 279 12.53 -3.53 -1.93
CA LYS A 279 12.03 -4.05 -3.21
C LYS A 279 10.67 -4.72 -3.03
N THR A 280 10.54 -5.64 -2.07
CA THR A 280 9.26 -6.31 -1.80
C THR A 280 8.19 -5.33 -1.34
N LEU A 281 8.55 -4.33 -0.53
CA LEU A 281 7.64 -3.25 -0.14
C LEU A 281 7.18 -2.44 -1.35
N PHE A 282 8.07 -2.09 -2.28
CA PHE A 282 7.80 -1.26 -3.47
C PHE A 282 6.97 -1.98 -4.54
N TRP A 283 7.14 -3.28 -4.72
CA TRP A 283 6.39 -4.04 -5.73
C TRP A 283 5.02 -4.56 -5.26
N ARG A 284 4.71 -4.44 -3.97
CA ARG A 284 3.38 -4.80 -3.43
C ARG A 284 2.28 -3.86 -3.92
N LYS A 285 1.73 -4.13 -5.11
CA LYS A 285 0.66 -3.30 -5.68
C LYS A 285 -0.59 -3.27 -4.77
N PRO A 286 -1.33 -2.15 -4.77
CA PRO A 286 -2.73 -2.17 -4.43
C PRO A 286 -3.40 -3.38 -5.09
N LYS A 287 -4.11 -4.19 -4.32
CA LYS A 287 -5.15 -5.03 -4.94
C LYS A 287 -6.16 -4.02 -5.46
N VAL A 288 -5.99 -3.62 -6.73
CA VAL A 288 -6.99 -2.86 -7.46
C VAL A 288 -8.16 -3.82 -7.58
N VAL A 289 -9.03 -3.80 -6.57
CA VAL A 289 -10.41 -4.24 -6.78
C VAL A 289 -10.95 -3.16 -7.72
N PRO A 290 -11.32 -3.48 -8.97
CA PRO A 290 -11.84 -2.49 -9.90
C PRO A 290 -12.98 -1.75 -9.21
N CYS A 291 -12.70 -0.53 -8.76
CA CYS A 291 -13.71 0.40 -8.30
C CYS A 291 -14.14 1.10 -9.57
N ASN A 292 -15.07 0.47 -10.29
CA ASN A 292 -15.73 1.12 -11.41
C ASN A 292 -16.54 2.29 -10.81
N LEU A 293 -16.13 3.51 -11.16
CA LEU A 293 -16.93 4.73 -11.09
C LEU A 293 -18.21 4.58 -11.93
#